data_AF-A0A560L1B7-F1
#
_entry.id   AF-A0A560L1B7-F1
#
_cell.length_a   1.000
_cell.length_b   1.000
_cell.length_c   1.000
_cell.angle_alpha   90.00
_cell.angle_beta   90.00
_cell.angle_gamma   90.00
#
_symmetry.space_group_name_H-M   'P 1'
#
loop_
_entity.id
_entity.type
_entity.pdbx_description
1 polymer ?
#
loop_
_entity_poly.entity_id
_entity_poly.type
_entity_poly.pdbx_seq_one_letter_code
_entity_poly.pdbx_strand_id
1 'polypeptide(L)'
;MADSENSRTLPAISRGKEKREHGPCEDLPPIIDRRNLLPVAARLLSALIAESPQRRESGPTPVREMWPRWYEYHQQHMRVIRLKEKLQAELLEKAGGLPVVMLPNVGKDGTVEVRSFADINRMASQLDANLLSQARAELRRRRKRWKEADRRLGYSAIVAREQELAERAGISGRVMWITRPSSLIEVTAKLHCLIVMHDARLKLKDAPWPALWTMLKDLLLLTEKGRPKPGNGPAYPGKADVRGILNLAAQYRDAANALGEGVSNLNHLPRRLLALHSIELYLDALLLANGLDRETVCGFERDLNARTRIAMDIGLVLRKRTAAHLATLPSSREYLAVSYGSETTATLSQINRVMATLDEVSLKVRRMLRGSTVTKHRAANARTL
;
A
#
# COMPACT_ATOMS: atom_id res chain seq x y z
N MET A 1 -52.89 38.65 43.34
CA MET A 1 -52.84 37.29 43.92
C MET A 1 -53.08 36.30 42.81
N ALA A 2 -52.43 35.13 42.90
CA ALA A 2 -52.21 34.12 41.86
C ALA A 2 -50.92 34.34 41.04
N ASP A 3 -49.87 33.59 41.43
CA ASP A 3 -49.11 32.60 40.64
C ASP A 3 -48.92 32.90 39.14
N SER A 4 -47.77 32.73 38.50
CA SER A 4 -46.85 31.60 38.60
C SER A 4 -45.67 31.79 37.61
N GLU A 5 -44.63 30.98 37.82
CA GLU A 5 -43.68 30.46 36.82
C GLU A 5 -42.29 31.12 36.62
N ASN A 6 -41.35 30.61 37.41
CA ASN A 6 -40.32 29.68 36.92
C ASN A 6 -39.24 30.22 35.96
N SER A 7 -38.25 30.95 36.51
CA SER A 7 -36.92 31.05 35.87
C SER A 7 -35.98 30.02 36.48
N ARG A 8 -35.89 28.86 35.82
CA ARG A 8 -34.85 27.85 36.04
C ARG A 8 -33.52 28.37 35.52
N THR A 9 -32.57 28.61 36.40
CA THR A 9 -31.17 28.86 36.09
C THR A 9 -30.57 27.63 35.44
N LEU A 10 -30.23 27.70 34.15
CA LEU A 10 -29.46 26.67 33.46
C LEU A 10 -27.99 26.73 33.95
N PRO A 11 -27.38 25.62 34.35
CA PRO A 11 -25.95 25.60 34.65
C PRO A 11 -25.15 25.68 33.35
N ALA A 12 -24.06 26.45 33.41
CA ALA A 12 -23.12 26.69 32.33
C ALA A 12 -22.66 25.37 31.69
N ILE A 13 -22.98 25.21 30.41
CA ILE A 13 -22.49 24.13 29.57
C ILE A 13 -20.97 24.30 29.45
N SER A 14 -20.25 23.53 30.25
CA SER A 14 -18.80 23.34 30.06
C SER A 14 -18.60 22.81 28.66
N ARG A 15 -17.93 23.62 27.84
CA ARG A 15 -17.52 23.33 26.47
C ARG A 15 -16.69 22.05 26.45
N GLY A 16 -17.38 20.91 26.36
CA GLY A 16 -16.78 19.60 26.20
C GLY A 16 -15.87 19.69 24.98
N LYS A 17 -14.60 19.35 25.18
CA LYS A 17 -13.68 19.12 24.07
C LYS A 17 -14.33 18.06 23.17
N GLU A 18 -14.92 18.50 22.07
CA GLU A 18 -15.17 17.65 20.92
C GLU A 18 -13.84 17.00 20.59
N LYS A 19 -13.71 15.72 20.95
CA LYS A 19 -12.70 14.84 20.40
C LYS A 19 -12.95 14.82 18.91
N ARG A 20 -12.22 15.66 18.17
CA ARG A 20 -12.05 15.52 16.73
C ARG A 20 -11.54 14.10 16.51
N GLU A 21 -12.37 13.25 15.93
CA GLU A 21 -11.95 11.96 15.42
C GLU A 21 -10.93 12.24 14.31
N HIS A 22 -9.64 12.18 14.67
CA HIS A 22 -8.55 12.31 13.71
C HIS A 22 -8.57 11.04 12.86
N GLY A 23 -8.70 11.20 11.54
CA GLY A 23 -8.57 10.08 10.62
C GLY A 23 -7.17 9.46 10.73
N PRO A 24 -6.99 8.17 10.44
CA PRO A 24 -5.72 7.45 10.61
C PRO A 24 -4.52 8.05 9.85
N CYS A 25 -4.76 9.03 8.97
CA CYS A 25 -3.81 9.75 8.11
C CYS A 25 -3.00 10.85 8.80
N GLU A 26 -3.48 11.46 9.90
CA GLU A 26 -2.76 12.58 10.54
C GLU A 26 -1.53 12.14 11.37
N ASP A 27 -1.34 10.83 11.54
CA ASP A 27 -0.37 10.27 12.50
C ASP A 27 0.88 9.66 11.84
N LEU A 28 1.24 10.01 10.60
CA LEU A 28 2.54 9.59 10.07
C LEU A 28 3.64 10.23 10.91
N PRO A 29 4.50 9.44 11.60
CA PRO A 29 5.59 10.04 12.35
C PRO A 29 6.47 10.83 11.38
N PRO A 30 6.91 12.04 11.76
CA PRO A 30 7.67 12.93 10.87
C PRO A 30 8.97 12.30 10.35
N ILE A 31 9.46 11.25 11.02
CA ILE A 31 10.64 10.49 10.64
C ILE A 31 10.31 9.00 10.68
N ILE A 32 10.36 8.35 9.52
CA ILE A 32 10.40 6.89 9.41
C ILE A 32 11.86 6.45 9.49
N ASP A 33 12.22 5.86 10.62
CA ASP A 33 13.53 5.29 10.92
C ASP A 33 13.50 3.75 10.82
N ARG A 34 14.66 3.11 10.96
CA ARG A 34 14.77 1.65 10.92
C ARG A 34 13.99 0.96 12.04
N ARG A 35 13.73 1.61 13.17
CA ARG A 35 13.06 0.99 14.33
C ARG A 35 11.54 1.04 14.21
N ASN A 36 11.00 2.04 13.54
CA ASN A 36 9.57 2.26 13.39
C ASN A 36 9.01 1.86 12.01
N LEU A 37 9.87 1.56 11.02
CA LEU A 37 9.45 1.25 9.65
C LEU A 37 8.38 0.15 9.57
N LEU A 38 8.61 -1.03 10.14
CA LEU A 38 7.68 -2.16 10.03
C LEU A 38 6.34 -1.94 10.76
N PRO A 39 6.30 -1.41 12.00
CA PRO A 39 5.05 -1.03 12.65
C PRO A 39 4.28 0.08 11.92
N VAL A 40 4.97 1.11 11.43
CA VAL A 40 4.36 2.21 10.68
C VAL A 40 3.78 1.71 9.38
N ALA A 41 4.55 0.92 8.62
CA ALA A 41 4.11 0.29 7.38
C ALA A 41 2.85 -0.55 7.60
N ALA A 42 2.82 -1.38 8.65
CA ALA A 42 1.66 -2.20 8.94
C ALA A 42 0.41 -1.37 9.25
N ARG A 43 0.52 -0.33 10.09
CA ARG A 43 -0.61 0.53 10.41
C ARG A 43 -1.17 1.24 9.18
N LEU A 44 -0.29 1.76 8.33
CA LEU A 44 -0.68 2.41 7.07
C LEU A 44 -1.33 1.42 6.11
N LEU A 45 -0.74 0.24 5.93
CA LEU A 45 -1.31 -0.81 5.09
C LEU A 45 -2.70 -1.23 5.57
N SER A 46 -2.90 -1.40 6.89
CA SER A 46 -4.23 -1.67 7.45
C SER A 46 -5.25 -0.58 7.11
N ALA A 47 -4.87 0.70 7.22
CA ALA A 47 -5.74 1.82 6.87
C ALA A 47 -6.04 1.86 5.36
N LEU A 48 -5.00 1.75 4.52
CA LEU A 48 -5.12 1.78 3.06
C LEU A 48 -5.97 0.63 2.50
N ILE A 49 -5.84 -0.56 3.09
CA ILE A 49 -6.65 -1.73 2.73
C ILE A 49 -8.11 -1.54 3.16
N ALA A 50 -8.35 -0.97 4.34
CA ALA A 50 -9.70 -0.72 4.84
C ALA A 50 -10.46 0.34 4.01
N GLU A 51 -9.75 1.35 3.50
CA GLU A 51 -10.31 2.44 2.70
C GLU A 51 -10.47 2.08 1.20
N SER A 52 -9.82 1.01 0.73
CA SER A 52 -9.89 0.61 -0.68
C SER A 52 -11.26 0.00 -1.03
N PRO A 53 -11.91 0.41 -2.14
CA PRO A 53 -13.19 -0.16 -2.55
C PRO A 53 -13.11 -1.68 -2.71
N GLN A 54 -14.03 -2.40 -2.09
CA GLN A 54 -14.14 -3.86 -2.17
C GLN A 54 -14.70 -4.29 -3.53
N ARG A 55 -13.97 -4.07 -4.63
CA ARG A 55 -14.26 -4.80 -5.87
C ARG A 55 -13.82 -6.24 -5.67
N ARG A 56 -14.77 -7.14 -5.45
CA ARG A 56 -14.52 -8.58 -5.60
C ARG A 56 -14.51 -8.89 -7.08
N GLU A 57 -13.32 -8.88 -7.67
CA GLU A 57 -13.13 -9.54 -8.96
C GLU A 57 -13.23 -11.06 -8.72
N SER A 58 -13.93 -11.77 -9.61
CA SER A 58 -14.02 -13.23 -9.53
C SER A 58 -12.63 -13.83 -9.73
N GLY A 59 -12.07 -14.53 -8.74
CA GLY A 59 -10.71 -15.06 -8.79
C GLY A 59 -10.13 -15.48 -7.43
N PRO A 60 -8.82 -15.82 -7.38
CA PRO A 60 -8.11 -16.14 -6.15
C PRO A 60 -8.17 -14.99 -5.14
N THR A 61 -8.14 -15.31 -3.83
CA THR A 61 -8.16 -14.30 -2.78
C THR A 61 -7.04 -13.27 -3.00
N PRO A 62 -7.37 -11.97 -3.14
CA PRO A 62 -6.38 -10.96 -3.45
C PRO A 62 -5.49 -10.69 -2.23
N VAL A 63 -4.29 -10.17 -2.49
CA VAL A 63 -3.28 -9.88 -1.45
C VAL A 63 -3.83 -8.97 -0.35
N ARG A 64 -4.68 -7.99 -0.71
CA ARG A 64 -5.31 -7.08 0.25
C ARG A 64 -6.19 -7.77 1.30
N GLU A 65 -6.74 -8.94 0.98
CA GLU A 65 -7.53 -9.75 1.93
C GLU A 65 -6.65 -10.76 2.71
N MET A 66 -5.55 -11.20 2.10
CA MET A 66 -4.62 -12.15 2.70
C MET A 66 -3.72 -11.49 3.75
N TRP A 67 -3.18 -10.30 3.44
CA TRP A 67 -2.19 -9.62 4.27
C TRP A 67 -2.70 -9.33 5.69
N PRO A 68 -3.94 -8.82 5.92
CA PRO A 68 -4.44 -8.60 7.28
C PRO A 68 -4.47 -9.88 8.12
N ARG A 69 -4.95 -11.00 7.55
CA ARG A 69 -5.00 -12.30 8.22
C ARG A 69 -3.60 -12.82 8.55
N TRP A 70 -2.68 -12.71 7.59
CA TRP A 70 -1.28 -13.05 7.81
C TRP A 70 -0.66 -12.22 8.94
N TYR A 71 -0.90 -10.91 8.94
CA TYR A 71 -0.34 -10.00 9.93
C TYR A 71 -0.91 -10.26 11.33
N GLU A 72 -2.19 -10.64 11.44
CA GLU A 72 -2.78 -11.12 12.69
C GLU A 72 -2.08 -12.37 13.23
N TYR A 73 -1.81 -13.37 12.39
CA TYR A 73 -1.04 -14.55 12.80
C TYR A 73 0.37 -14.16 13.26
N HIS A 74 1.04 -13.26 12.56
CA HIS A 74 2.35 -12.76 12.96
C HIS A 74 2.31 -12.05 14.32
N GLN A 75 1.32 -11.18 14.56
CA GLN A 75 1.14 -10.49 15.84
C GLN A 75 0.87 -11.48 16.98
N GLN A 76 0.02 -12.49 16.74
CA GLN A 76 -0.22 -13.56 17.72
C GLN A 76 1.05 -14.36 17.99
N HIS A 77 1.82 -14.71 16.96
CA HIS A 77 3.09 -15.42 17.09
C HIS A 77 4.09 -14.64 17.95
N MET A 78 4.22 -13.32 17.73
CA MET A 78 5.09 -12.46 18.55
C MET A 78 4.65 -12.40 20.03
N ARG A 79 3.35 -12.36 20.30
CA ARG A 79 2.83 -12.42 21.69
C ARG A 79 3.13 -13.76 22.34
N VAL A 80 2.95 -14.85 21.60
CA VAL A 80 3.22 -16.21 22.06
C VAL A 80 4.70 -16.44 22.33
N ILE A 81 5.61 -15.90 21.52
CA ILE A 81 7.06 -15.98 21.79
C ILE A 81 7.41 -15.32 23.13
N ARG A 82 6.91 -14.11 23.40
CA ARG A 82 7.17 -13.42 24.68
C ARG A 82 6.60 -14.19 25.86
N LEU A 83 5.40 -14.75 25.70
CA LEU A 83 4.79 -15.60 26.72
C LEU A 83 5.59 -16.89 26.94
N LYS A 84 6.08 -17.52 25.86
CA LYS A 84 6.93 -18.71 25.91
C LYS A 84 8.21 -18.42 26.70
N GLU A 85 8.89 -17.32 26.41
CA GLU A 85 10.11 -16.91 27.13
C GLU A 85 9.83 -16.71 28.63
N LYS A 86 8.72 -16.05 28.98
CA LYS A 86 8.31 -15.86 30.38
C LYS A 86 8.02 -17.19 31.08
N LEU A 87 7.18 -18.04 30.47
CA LEU A 87 6.82 -19.34 31.03
C LEU A 87 8.02 -20.28 31.10
N GLN A 88 8.98 -20.18 30.19
CA GLN A 88 10.23 -20.94 30.25
C GLN A 88 11.02 -20.60 31.51
N ALA A 89 11.15 -19.31 31.85
CA ALA A 89 11.82 -18.87 33.07
C ALA A 89 11.10 -19.39 34.32
N GLU A 90 9.77 -19.24 34.40
CA GLU A 90 8.97 -19.75 35.52
C GLU A 90 9.02 -21.29 35.64
N LEU A 91 9.05 -21.99 34.50
CA LEU A 91 9.15 -23.46 34.45
C LEU A 91 10.50 -23.94 34.97
N LEU A 92 11.59 -23.27 34.60
CA LEU A 92 12.93 -23.55 35.11
C LEU A 92 13.00 -23.37 36.62
N GLU A 93 12.42 -22.28 37.14
CA GLU A 93 12.36 -22.02 38.58
C GLU A 93 11.55 -23.09 39.32
N LYS A 94 10.31 -23.37 38.89
CA LYS A 94 9.42 -24.32 39.56
C LYS A 94 9.87 -25.78 39.44
N ALA A 95 10.51 -26.16 38.34
CA ALA A 95 11.03 -27.51 38.15
C ALA A 95 12.38 -27.72 38.85
N GLY A 96 13.07 -26.65 39.25
CA GLY A 96 14.41 -26.68 39.82
C GLY A 96 15.50 -26.98 38.77
N GLY A 97 15.33 -26.43 37.56
CA GLY A 97 16.24 -26.58 36.42
C GLY A 97 15.74 -27.53 35.33
N LEU A 98 16.57 -27.72 34.31
CA LEU A 98 16.28 -28.60 33.18
C LEU A 98 16.21 -30.08 33.62
N PRO A 99 15.39 -30.91 32.95
CA PRO A 99 15.22 -32.33 33.30
C PRO A 99 16.37 -33.18 32.77
N VAL A 100 17.58 -32.90 33.23
CA VAL A 100 18.85 -33.43 32.72
C VAL A 100 19.72 -33.91 33.88
N VAL A 101 20.60 -34.87 33.63
CA VAL A 101 21.50 -35.46 34.64
C VAL A 101 22.93 -35.41 34.11
N MET A 102 23.88 -35.03 34.96
CA MET A 102 25.30 -35.02 34.61
C MET A 102 25.91 -36.40 34.90
N LEU A 103 26.53 -37.01 33.90
CA LEU A 103 27.26 -38.28 34.03
C LEU A 103 28.76 -38.08 33.73
N PRO A 104 29.66 -38.87 34.33
CA PRO A 104 31.08 -38.85 33.99
C PRO A 104 31.30 -39.19 32.51
N ASN A 105 32.24 -38.48 31.86
CA ASN A 105 32.67 -38.79 30.51
C ASN A 105 33.85 -39.78 30.54
N VAL A 106 33.61 -41.05 30.23
CA VAL A 106 34.68 -42.05 30.33
C VAL A 106 35.65 -41.86 29.17
N GLY A 107 36.91 -41.51 29.49
CA GLY A 107 37.98 -41.24 28.51
C GLY A 107 38.26 -39.76 28.20
N LYS A 108 37.54 -38.82 28.83
CA LYS A 108 37.86 -37.38 28.83
C LYS A 108 37.60 -36.80 30.22
N ASP A 109 38.45 -35.90 30.70
CA ASP A 109 38.13 -35.15 31.93
C ASP A 109 36.88 -34.30 31.71
N GLY A 110 35.78 -34.66 32.37
CA GLY A 110 34.53 -33.89 32.34
C GLY A 110 33.25 -34.69 32.57
N THR A 111 32.13 -33.98 32.57
CA THR A 111 30.77 -34.54 32.70
C THR A 111 29.95 -34.28 31.44
N VAL A 112 29.13 -35.25 31.04
CA VAL A 112 28.18 -35.16 29.92
C VAL A 112 26.77 -34.91 30.46
N GLU A 113 26.07 -33.94 29.86
CA GLU A 113 24.65 -33.70 30.14
C GLU A 113 23.79 -34.73 29.41
N VAL A 114 23.00 -35.48 30.18
CA VAL A 114 22.15 -36.55 29.66
C VAL A 114 20.68 -36.19 29.79
N ARG A 115 19.95 -36.26 28.66
CA ARG A 115 18.55 -35.81 28.57
C ARG A 115 17.57 -36.97 28.40
N SER A 116 18.03 -38.18 28.05
CA SER A 116 17.17 -39.33 27.81
C SER A 116 17.72 -40.66 28.36
N PHE A 117 16.84 -41.65 28.51
CA PHE A 117 17.28 -43.01 28.87
C PHE A 117 18.10 -43.66 27.77
N ALA A 118 17.87 -43.30 26.50
CA ALA A 118 18.67 -43.79 25.38
C ALA A 118 20.12 -43.29 25.47
N ASP A 119 20.31 -42.04 25.86
CA ASP A 119 21.64 -41.46 26.11
C ASP A 119 22.35 -42.19 27.27
N ILE A 120 21.64 -42.47 28.38
CA ILE A 120 22.17 -43.26 29.49
C ILE A 120 22.57 -44.66 29.02
N ASN A 121 21.73 -45.31 28.20
CA ASN A 121 21.99 -46.66 27.70
C ASN A 121 23.19 -46.71 26.75
N ARG A 122 23.44 -45.64 25.97
CA ARG A 122 24.62 -45.54 25.11
C ARG A 122 25.93 -45.52 25.92
N MET A 123 25.88 -44.99 27.15
CA MET A 123 27.03 -44.92 28.06
C MET A 123 27.09 -46.10 29.04
N ALA A 124 26.16 -47.04 28.97
CA ALA A 124 25.98 -48.07 29.99
C ALA A 124 27.14 -49.08 30.06
N SER A 125 27.86 -49.32 28.96
CA SER A 125 29.02 -50.22 28.93
C SER A 125 30.26 -49.65 29.63
N GLN A 126 30.27 -48.34 29.90
CA GLN A 126 31.42 -47.61 30.43
C GLN A 126 31.23 -47.19 31.89
N LEU A 127 30.01 -47.27 32.42
CA LEU A 127 29.63 -46.73 33.73
C LEU A 127 29.16 -47.84 34.66
N ASP A 128 29.37 -47.65 35.96
CA ASP A 128 28.91 -48.60 36.99
C ASP A 128 27.38 -48.72 37.04
N ALA A 129 26.89 -49.93 37.35
CA ALA A 129 25.47 -50.25 37.42
C ALA A 129 24.71 -49.42 38.46
N ASN A 130 25.35 -49.09 39.60
CA ASN A 130 24.73 -48.24 40.62
C ASN A 130 24.59 -46.80 40.12
N LEU A 131 25.64 -46.26 39.50
CA LEU A 131 25.64 -44.92 38.92
C LEU A 131 24.56 -44.78 37.83
N LEU A 132 24.42 -45.77 36.96
CA LEU A 132 23.36 -45.82 35.95
C LEU A 132 21.96 -45.86 36.58
N SER A 133 21.79 -46.65 37.65
CA SER A 133 20.51 -46.76 38.37
C SER A 133 20.13 -45.46 39.06
N GLN A 134 21.09 -44.80 39.71
CA GLN A 134 20.91 -43.48 40.32
C GLN A 134 20.58 -42.42 39.26
N ALA A 135 21.31 -42.37 38.15
CA ALA A 135 21.07 -41.42 37.07
C ALA A 135 19.67 -41.61 36.43
N ARG A 136 19.23 -42.87 36.24
CA ARG A 136 17.87 -43.17 35.78
C ARG A 136 16.82 -42.70 36.78
N ALA A 137 17.02 -42.96 38.07
CA ALA A 137 16.09 -42.53 39.11
C ALA A 137 16.00 -41.00 39.22
N GLU A 138 17.13 -40.30 39.17
CA GLU A 138 17.18 -38.84 39.21
C GLU A 138 16.55 -38.21 37.96
N LEU A 139 16.86 -38.74 36.78
CA LEU A 139 16.25 -38.29 35.53
C LEU A 139 14.72 -38.46 35.56
N ARG A 140 14.20 -39.58 36.14
CA ARG A 140 12.76 -39.77 36.36
C ARG A 140 12.18 -38.70 37.28
N ARG A 141 12.83 -38.41 38.40
CA ARG A 141 12.38 -37.39 39.37
C ARG A 141 12.34 -36.00 38.74
N ARG A 142 13.40 -35.58 38.03
CA ARG A 142 13.46 -34.29 37.35
C ARG A 142 12.42 -34.17 36.24
N ARG A 143 12.24 -35.22 35.42
CA ARG A 143 11.18 -35.26 34.40
C ARG A 143 9.77 -35.20 34.99
N LYS A 144 9.53 -35.85 36.13
CA LYS A 144 8.25 -35.78 36.83
C LYS A 144 7.96 -34.35 37.31
N ARG A 145 8.92 -33.71 37.98
CA ARG A 145 8.82 -32.30 38.39
C ARG A 145 8.58 -31.36 37.21
N TRP A 146 9.31 -31.55 36.12
CA TRP A 146 9.14 -30.76 34.89
C TRP A 146 7.74 -30.92 34.31
N LYS A 147 7.23 -32.15 34.18
CA LYS A 147 5.87 -32.42 33.65
C LYS A 147 4.78 -31.88 34.56
N GLU A 148 4.96 -31.93 35.88
CA GLU A 148 3.99 -31.38 36.84
C GLU A 148 3.96 -29.85 36.79
N ALA A 149 5.13 -29.20 36.72
CA ALA A 149 5.24 -27.76 36.55
C ALA A 149 4.67 -27.31 35.19
N ASP A 150 4.98 -28.03 34.11
CA ASP A 150 4.42 -27.79 32.78
C ASP A 150 2.90 -27.93 32.76
N ARG A 151 2.33 -28.95 33.41
CA ARG A 151 0.86 -29.11 33.50
C ARG A 151 0.18 -27.94 34.22
N ARG A 152 0.85 -27.31 35.18
CA ARG A 152 0.34 -26.14 35.91
C ARG A 152 0.50 -24.85 35.13
N LEU A 153 1.59 -24.70 34.38
CA LEU A 153 1.94 -23.48 33.64
C LEU A 153 1.42 -23.46 32.20
N GLY A 154 1.16 -24.62 31.60
CA GLY A 154 0.74 -24.77 30.21
C GLY A 154 1.84 -24.52 29.17
N TYR A 155 3.12 -24.64 29.53
CA TYR A 155 4.24 -24.29 28.64
C TYR A 155 4.23 -25.09 27.33
N SER A 156 4.03 -26.41 27.39
CA SER A 156 3.97 -27.27 26.20
C SER A 156 2.83 -26.88 25.25
N ALA A 157 1.68 -26.42 25.79
CA ALA A 157 0.57 -25.93 24.97
C ALA A 157 0.93 -24.62 24.24
N ILE A 158 1.67 -23.73 24.91
CA ILE A 158 2.18 -22.50 24.30
C ILE A 158 3.22 -22.79 23.22
N VAL A 159 4.10 -23.77 23.41
CA VAL A 159 5.05 -24.22 22.38
C VAL A 159 4.31 -24.78 21.16
N ALA A 160 3.30 -25.62 21.36
CA ALA A 160 2.48 -26.14 20.26
C ALA A 160 1.76 -25.02 19.50
N ARG A 161 1.20 -24.03 20.23
CA ARG A 161 0.53 -22.87 19.63
C ARG A 161 1.50 -21.98 18.86
N GLU A 162 2.73 -21.83 19.34
CA GLU A 162 3.78 -21.08 18.63
C GLU A 162 4.10 -21.70 17.28
N GLN A 163 4.29 -23.02 17.26
CA GLN A 163 4.54 -23.80 16.04
C GLN A 163 3.37 -23.68 15.05
N GLU A 164 2.13 -23.84 15.52
CA GLU A 164 0.93 -23.71 14.68
C GLU A 164 0.83 -22.31 14.04
N LEU A 165 1.09 -21.25 14.81
CA LEU A 165 1.07 -19.88 14.30
C LEU A 165 2.20 -19.62 13.31
N ALA A 166 3.40 -20.14 13.56
CA ALA A 166 4.53 -20.06 12.64
C ALA A 166 4.22 -20.75 11.30
N GLU A 167 3.60 -21.94 11.35
CA GLU A 167 3.18 -22.68 10.16
C GLU A 167 2.11 -21.93 9.37
N ARG A 168 1.04 -21.46 10.05
CA ARG A 168 -0.03 -20.68 9.40
C ARG A 168 0.49 -19.40 8.77
N ALA A 169 1.33 -18.64 9.49
CA ALA A 169 1.93 -17.42 8.97
C ALA A 169 2.87 -17.72 7.78
N GLY A 170 3.66 -18.80 7.86
CA GLY A 170 4.55 -19.21 6.79
C GLY A 170 3.82 -19.66 5.52
N ILE A 171 2.74 -20.44 5.65
CA ILE A 171 1.90 -20.84 4.51
C ILE A 171 1.24 -19.61 3.90
N SER A 172 0.58 -18.80 4.71
CA SER A 172 -0.12 -17.60 4.24
C SER A 172 0.82 -16.61 3.55
N GLY A 173 2.03 -16.41 4.10
CA GLY A 173 3.07 -15.56 3.51
C GLY A 173 3.55 -16.09 2.16
N ARG A 174 3.80 -17.41 2.03
CA ARG A 174 4.20 -18.03 0.75
C ARG A 174 3.13 -17.95 -0.32
N VAL A 175 1.87 -18.19 0.03
CA VAL A 175 0.75 -18.04 -0.93
C VAL A 175 0.64 -16.58 -1.38
N MET A 176 0.72 -15.63 -0.44
CA MET A 176 0.67 -14.20 -0.78
C MET A 176 1.83 -13.78 -1.69
N TRP A 177 3.00 -14.42 -1.55
CA TRP A 177 4.16 -14.16 -2.40
C TRP A 177 3.95 -14.56 -3.86
N ILE A 178 3.25 -15.66 -4.13
CA ILE A 178 2.96 -16.11 -5.51
C ILE A 178 1.72 -15.43 -6.13
N THR A 179 0.81 -14.88 -5.31
CA THR A 179 -0.36 -14.16 -5.81
C THR A 179 0.04 -12.91 -6.57
N ARG A 180 -0.48 -12.72 -7.79
CA ARG A 180 -0.23 -11.53 -8.60
C ARG A 180 -0.87 -10.29 -7.93
N PRO A 181 -0.11 -9.21 -7.65
CA PRO A 181 -0.67 -8.00 -7.09
C PRO A 181 -1.44 -7.22 -8.16
N SER A 182 -2.55 -6.60 -7.76
CA SER A 182 -3.42 -5.76 -8.60
C SER A 182 -3.24 -4.26 -8.32
N SER A 183 -2.53 -3.89 -7.25
CA SER A 183 -2.34 -2.50 -6.84
C SER A 183 -0.98 -2.27 -6.16
N LEU A 184 -0.59 -0.99 -6.06
CA LEU A 184 0.61 -0.59 -5.33
C LEU A 184 0.52 -0.93 -3.83
N ILE A 185 -0.68 -0.88 -3.24
CA ILE A 185 -0.92 -1.29 -1.85
C ILE A 185 -0.58 -2.77 -1.67
N GLU A 186 -0.97 -3.63 -2.62
CA GLU A 186 -0.68 -5.05 -2.58
C GLU A 186 0.81 -5.35 -2.79
N VAL A 187 1.51 -4.62 -3.67
CA VAL A 187 2.97 -4.71 -3.81
C VAL A 187 3.67 -4.34 -2.49
N THR A 188 3.23 -3.25 -1.87
CA THR A 188 3.75 -2.76 -0.59
C THR A 188 3.52 -3.77 0.53
N ALA A 189 2.33 -4.38 0.57
CA ALA A 189 1.97 -5.45 1.51
C ALA A 189 2.85 -6.70 1.35
N LYS A 190 3.12 -7.12 0.11
CA LYS A 190 4.03 -8.25 -0.17
C LYS A 190 5.46 -7.96 0.29
N LEU A 191 5.98 -6.77 0.00
CA LEU A 191 7.32 -6.38 0.43
C LEU A 191 7.43 -6.29 1.96
N HIS A 192 6.42 -5.72 2.61
CA HIS A 192 6.33 -5.69 4.08
C HIS A 192 6.39 -7.10 4.67
N CYS A 193 5.57 -8.03 4.15
CA CYS A 193 5.56 -9.42 4.60
C CYS A 193 6.92 -10.10 4.41
N LEU A 194 7.56 -9.93 3.24
CA LEU A 194 8.88 -10.49 2.96
C LEU A 194 9.91 -10.04 3.99
N ILE A 195 9.95 -8.74 4.28
CA ILE A 195 10.91 -8.19 5.25
C ILE A 195 10.62 -8.72 6.66
N VAL A 196 9.35 -8.78 7.07
CA VAL A 196 8.98 -9.31 8.39
C VAL A 196 9.33 -10.80 8.53
N MET A 197 9.11 -11.62 7.51
CA MET A 197 9.39 -13.06 7.59
C MET A 197 10.89 -13.37 7.71
N HIS A 198 11.74 -12.61 7.04
CA HIS A 198 13.18 -12.85 7.04
C HIS A 198 13.94 -12.04 8.09
N ASP A 199 13.45 -10.85 8.42
CA ASP A 199 14.13 -9.93 9.33
C ASP A 199 13.15 -9.04 10.11
N ALA A 200 12.26 -9.66 10.89
CA ALA A 200 11.30 -8.94 11.74
C ALA A 200 11.94 -7.90 12.69
N ARG A 201 13.22 -8.08 13.04
CA ARG A 201 13.96 -7.16 13.92
C ARG A 201 14.82 -6.16 13.15
N LEU A 202 14.79 -6.21 11.82
CA LEU A 202 15.60 -5.38 10.93
C LEU A 202 17.06 -5.39 11.38
N LYS A 203 17.69 -6.56 11.55
CA LYS A 203 19.07 -6.73 12.02
C LYS A 203 20.06 -6.98 10.88
N LEU A 204 19.61 -7.48 9.73
CA LEU A 204 20.47 -7.84 8.61
C LEU A 204 21.04 -6.57 7.96
N LYS A 205 22.36 -6.40 8.01
CA LYS A 205 23.02 -5.16 7.53
C LYS A 205 23.51 -5.26 6.09
N ASP A 206 23.69 -6.48 5.60
CA ASP A 206 24.25 -6.74 4.28
C ASP A 206 23.19 -6.61 3.19
N ALA A 207 23.64 -6.38 1.96
CA ALA A 207 22.76 -6.39 0.80
C ALA A 207 21.99 -7.72 0.71
N PRO A 208 20.70 -7.71 0.29
CA PRO A 208 19.92 -6.58 -0.23
C PRO A 208 19.06 -5.85 0.82
N TRP A 209 19.15 -6.19 2.11
CA TRP A 209 18.18 -5.78 3.12
C TRP A 209 18.02 -4.27 3.29
N PRO A 210 19.10 -3.46 3.36
CA PRO A 210 18.96 -2.01 3.41
C PRO A 210 18.21 -1.42 2.21
N ALA A 211 18.45 -1.95 1.00
CA ALA A 211 17.77 -1.49 -0.20
C ALA A 211 16.27 -1.85 -0.18
N LEU A 212 15.92 -3.05 0.29
CA LEU A 212 14.53 -3.47 0.44
C LEU A 212 13.75 -2.60 1.44
N TRP A 213 14.40 -2.15 2.52
CA TRP A 213 13.77 -1.23 3.49
C TRP A 213 13.53 0.15 2.89
N THR A 214 14.49 0.67 2.12
CA THR A 214 14.33 1.93 1.38
C THR A 214 13.19 1.81 0.37
N MET A 215 13.13 0.73 -0.40
CA MET A 215 12.02 0.47 -1.32
C MET A 215 10.67 0.43 -0.61
N LEU A 216 10.58 -0.22 0.56
CA LEU A 216 9.34 -0.23 1.34
C LEU A 216 8.95 1.19 1.77
N LYS A 217 9.91 1.98 2.26
CA LYS A 217 9.68 3.37 2.66
C LYS A 217 9.21 4.23 1.48
N ASP A 218 9.84 4.10 0.32
CA ASP A 218 9.49 4.86 -0.88
C ASP A 218 8.09 4.47 -1.39
N LEU A 219 7.76 3.18 -1.39
CA LEU A 219 6.43 2.70 -1.75
C LEU A 219 5.36 3.24 -0.80
N LEU A 220 5.61 3.27 0.50
CA LEU A 220 4.69 3.88 1.49
C LEU A 220 4.49 5.37 1.21
N LEU A 221 5.57 6.09 0.91
CA LEU A 221 5.49 7.52 0.55
C LEU A 221 4.74 7.75 -0.76
N LEU A 222 4.87 6.85 -1.74
CA LEU A 222 4.14 6.92 -3.01
C LEU A 222 2.65 6.61 -2.81
N THR A 223 2.30 5.60 -2.01
CA THR A 223 0.91 5.30 -1.67
C THR A 223 0.26 6.44 -0.89
N GLU A 224 1.02 7.13 -0.04
CA GLU A 224 0.50 8.28 0.72
C GLU A 224 0.43 9.57 -0.11
N LYS A 225 1.41 9.85 -0.99
CA LYS A 225 1.37 11.02 -1.88
C LYS A 225 0.28 10.91 -2.94
N GLY A 226 -0.13 9.70 -3.30
CA GLY A 226 -1.33 9.45 -4.11
C GLY A 226 -2.65 9.73 -3.38
N ARG A 227 -2.62 9.99 -2.06
CA ARG A 227 -3.78 10.32 -1.25
C ARG A 227 -4.13 11.80 -1.39
N PRO A 228 -5.36 12.17 -1.78
CA PRO A 228 -5.85 13.50 -1.50
C PRO A 228 -5.99 13.66 0.02
N LYS A 229 -5.20 14.54 0.64
CA LYS A 229 -5.25 14.82 2.08
C LYS A 229 -6.66 15.25 2.51
N PRO A 230 -7.24 14.69 3.58
CA PRO A 230 -8.43 15.27 4.19
C PRO A 230 -8.04 16.55 4.94
N GLY A 231 -8.48 17.70 4.40
CA GLY A 231 -8.82 18.94 5.10
C GLY A 231 -7.78 19.60 6.03
N ASN A 232 -7.14 20.67 5.54
CA ASN A 232 -6.86 21.93 6.28
C ASN A 232 -6.16 23.00 5.41
N GLY A 233 -5.83 22.72 4.15
CA GLY A 233 -5.62 23.77 3.14
C GLY A 233 -6.95 24.34 2.63
N PRO A 234 -7.00 25.57 2.07
CA PRO A 234 -8.20 26.06 1.40
C PRO A 234 -8.63 24.98 0.42
N ALA A 235 -9.90 24.57 0.52
CA ALA A 235 -10.46 23.42 -0.18
C ALA A 235 -9.84 23.27 -1.58
N TYR A 236 -8.94 22.30 -1.75
CA TYR A 236 -8.55 21.91 -3.10
C TYR A 236 -9.84 21.42 -3.75
N PRO A 237 -10.31 22.03 -4.84
CA PRO A 237 -11.63 21.74 -5.39
C PRO A 237 -11.62 20.32 -5.93
N GLY A 238 -12.08 19.40 -5.08
CA GLY A 238 -12.20 17.96 -5.33
C GLY A 238 -13.35 17.59 -6.25
N LYS A 239 -13.75 18.50 -7.14
CA LYS A 239 -14.23 18.18 -8.48
C LYS A 239 -13.39 19.08 -9.36
N ALA A 240 -12.59 18.49 -10.25
CA ALA A 240 -11.97 19.27 -11.31
C ALA A 240 -13.11 19.83 -12.15
N ASP A 241 -13.52 21.06 -11.81
CA ASP A 241 -14.51 21.79 -12.58
C ASP A 241 -13.98 21.84 -14.01
N VAL A 242 -14.87 21.67 -14.99
CA VAL A 242 -14.54 21.69 -16.42
C VAL A 242 -13.67 22.92 -16.73
N ARG A 243 -13.96 24.06 -16.07
CA ARG A 243 -13.19 25.30 -16.17
C ARG A 243 -11.75 25.16 -15.65
N GLY A 244 -11.54 24.45 -14.54
CA GLY A 244 -10.21 24.17 -14.00
C GLY A 244 -9.36 23.33 -14.95
N ILE A 245 -9.96 22.29 -15.54
CA ILE A 245 -9.30 21.43 -16.54
C ILE A 245 -8.94 22.24 -17.79
N LEU A 246 -9.83 23.11 -18.27
CA LEU A 246 -9.55 23.99 -19.42
C LEU A 246 -8.43 24.98 -19.15
N ASN A 247 -8.36 25.55 -17.94
CA ASN A 247 -7.28 26.46 -17.55
C ASN A 247 -5.94 25.72 -17.52
N LEU A 248 -5.91 24.51 -16.96
CA LEU A 248 -4.72 23.67 -16.94
C LEU A 248 -4.28 23.29 -18.37
N ALA A 249 -5.23 22.92 -19.24
CA ALA A 249 -4.96 22.65 -20.65
C ALA A 249 -4.33 23.87 -21.36
N ALA A 250 -4.82 25.08 -21.06
CA ALA A 250 -4.26 26.32 -21.60
C ALA A 250 -2.83 26.56 -21.13
N GLN A 251 -2.53 26.37 -19.84
CA GLN A 251 -1.18 26.52 -19.29
C GLN A 251 -0.18 25.57 -19.98
N TYR A 252 -0.55 24.30 -20.18
CA TYR A 252 0.29 23.35 -20.89
C TYR A 252 0.52 23.72 -22.36
N ARG A 253 -0.50 24.27 -23.04
CA ARG A 253 -0.36 24.80 -24.40
C ARG A 253 0.58 26.00 -24.44
N ASP A 254 0.41 26.95 -23.52
CA ASP A 254 1.20 28.17 -23.49
C ASP A 254 2.67 27.82 -23.16
N ALA A 255 2.91 26.85 -22.29
CA ALA A 255 4.25 26.28 -22.05
C ALA A 255 4.83 25.58 -23.30
N ALA A 256 4.01 24.83 -24.06
CA ALA A 256 4.45 24.22 -25.32
C ALA A 256 4.79 25.27 -26.39
N ASN A 257 4.12 26.42 -26.39
CA ASN A 257 4.46 27.54 -27.27
C ASN A 257 5.76 28.22 -26.84
N ALA A 258 5.93 28.49 -25.54
CA ALA A 258 7.15 29.10 -24.99
C ALA A 258 8.41 28.26 -25.30
N LEU A 259 8.33 26.93 -25.23
CA LEU A 259 9.44 26.04 -25.63
C LEU A 259 9.75 26.06 -27.14
N GLY A 260 8.85 26.61 -27.96
CA GLY A 260 9.05 26.81 -29.38
C GLY A 260 9.69 28.14 -29.75
N GLU A 261 9.68 29.11 -28.84
CA GLU A 261 10.21 30.46 -29.06
C GLU A 261 11.68 30.49 -28.65
N GLY A 262 12.55 30.82 -29.60
CA GLY A 262 13.95 31.15 -29.32
C GLY A 262 14.98 30.01 -29.37
N VAL A 263 14.63 28.78 -29.79
CA VAL A 263 15.63 27.70 -29.87
C VAL A 263 15.51 26.81 -31.11
N SER A 264 16.45 27.00 -32.05
CA SER A 264 16.52 26.24 -33.31
C SER A 264 16.99 24.79 -33.13
N ASN A 265 17.58 24.44 -31.97
CA ASN A 265 18.27 23.17 -31.75
C ASN A 265 17.79 22.38 -30.50
N LEU A 266 16.68 22.79 -29.86
CA LEU A 266 16.18 22.05 -28.69
C LEU A 266 15.49 20.76 -29.13
N ASN A 267 15.78 19.67 -28.43
CA ASN A 267 15.03 18.42 -28.56
C ASN A 267 13.52 18.71 -28.46
N HIS A 268 12.75 18.42 -29.50
CA HIS A 268 11.31 18.72 -29.53
C HIS A 268 10.46 17.81 -28.63
N LEU A 269 11.06 16.83 -27.93
CA LEU A 269 10.35 15.90 -27.06
C LEU A 269 9.59 16.60 -25.91
N PRO A 270 10.16 17.52 -25.11
CA PRO A 270 9.42 18.17 -24.04
C PRO A 270 8.25 19.02 -24.58
N ARG A 271 8.49 19.76 -25.67
CA ARG A 271 7.44 20.53 -26.34
C ARG A 271 6.28 19.64 -26.80
N ARG A 272 6.61 18.48 -27.39
CA ARG A 272 5.63 17.50 -27.85
C ARG A 272 4.84 16.88 -26.68
N LEU A 273 5.49 16.57 -25.57
CA LEU A 273 4.83 16.03 -24.38
C LEU A 273 3.76 16.98 -23.86
N LEU A 274 4.14 18.26 -23.70
CA LEU A 274 3.23 19.31 -23.23
C LEU A 274 2.06 19.49 -24.20
N ALA A 275 2.32 19.44 -25.51
CA ALA A 275 1.29 19.57 -26.52
C ALA A 275 0.29 18.39 -26.50
N LEU A 276 0.78 17.15 -26.43
CA LEU A 276 -0.06 15.95 -26.35
C LEU A 276 -0.90 15.93 -25.07
N HIS A 277 -0.30 16.30 -23.93
CA HIS A 277 -1.02 16.38 -22.67
C HIS A 277 -2.06 17.51 -22.66
N SER A 278 -1.78 18.65 -23.30
CA SER A 278 -2.77 19.72 -23.46
C SER A 278 -3.97 19.27 -24.31
N ILE A 279 -3.75 18.52 -25.40
CA ILE A 279 -4.82 17.93 -26.22
C ILE A 279 -5.71 17.00 -25.38
N GLU A 280 -5.09 16.12 -24.60
CA GLU A 280 -5.78 15.21 -23.68
C GLU A 280 -6.73 15.96 -22.75
N LEU A 281 -6.23 17.00 -22.06
CA LEU A 281 -7.02 17.79 -21.12
C LEU A 281 -8.17 18.55 -21.79
N TYR A 282 -7.99 19.04 -23.02
CA TYR A 282 -9.09 19.66 -23.77
C TYR A 282 -10.20 18.66 -24.10
N LEU A 283 -9.84 17.45 -24.52
CA LEU A 283 -10.83 16.40 -24.79
C LEU A 283 -11.52 15.97 -23.49
N ASP A 284 -10.79 15.75 -22.41
CA ASP A 284 -11.36 15.39 -21.10
C ASP A 284 -12.35 16.44 -20.59
N ALA A 285 -11.98 17.73 -20.68
CA ALA A 285 -12.88 18.83 -20.31
C ALA A 285 -14.18 18.80 -21.12
N LEU A 286 -14.09 18.48 -22.41
CA LEU A 286 -15.26 18.37 -23.26
C LEU A 286 -16.15 17.18 -22.88
N LEU A 287 -15.57 16.01 -22.67
CA LEU A 287 -16.31 14.80 -22.30
C LEU A 287 -17.04 14.99 -20.97
N LEU A 288 -16.35 15.54 -19.96
CA LEU A 288 -16.93 15.83 -18.65
C LEU A 288 -18.06 16.86 -18.72
N ALA A 289 -17.93 17.90 -19.56
CA ALA A 289 -18.99 18.90 -19.74
C ALA A 289 -20.29 18.33 -20.35
N ASN A 290 -20.19 17.21 -21.05
CA ASN A 290 -21.31 16.51 -21.69
C ASN A 290 -21.80 15.30 -20.89
N GLY A 291 -21.38 15.18 -19.62
CA GLY A 291 -21.97 14.24 -18.67
C GLY A 291 -21.30 12.87 -18.60
N LEU A 292 -20.16 12.67 -19.27
CA LEU A 292 -19.34 11.49 -19.00
C LEU A 292 -18.77 11.57 -17.58
N ASP A 293 -18.78 10.44 -16.88
CA ASP A 293 -18.18 10.34 -15.57
C ASP A 293 -16.65 10.27 -15.67
N ARG A 294 -15.98 10.60 -14.56
CA ARG A 294 -14.52 10.66 -14.51
C ARG A 294 -13.87 9.29 -14.62
N GLU A 295 -14.52 8.22 -14.15
CA GLU A 295 -13.96 6.86 -14.21
C GLU A 295 -13.87 6.39 -15.66
N THR A 296 -14.92 6.66 -16.45
CA THR A 296 -14.95 6.40 -17.89
C THR A 296 -13.87 7.19 -18.63
N VAL A 297 -13.72 8.49 -18.33
CA VAL A 297 -12.67 9.32 -18.95
C VAL A 297 -11.26 8.83 -18.58
N CYS A 298 -11.03 8.43 -17.33
CA CYS A 298 -9.76 7.83 -16.89
C CYS A 298 -9.51 6.45 -17.49
N GLY A 299 -10.56 5.67 -17.76
CA GLY A 299 -10.49 4.34 -18.37
C GLY A 299 -9.95 4.33 -19.80
N PHE A 300 -9.94 5.48 -20.49
CA PHE A 300 -9.29 5.63 -21.79
C PHE A 300 -7.76 5.74 -21.71
N GLU A 301 -7.16 5.67 -20.52
CA GLU A 301 -5.70 5.78 -20.28
C GLU A 301 -5.08 6.95 -21.08
N ARG A 302 -4.13 6.68 -21.99
CA ARG A 302 -3.52 7.69 -22.89
C ARG A 302 -4.02 7.61 -24.35
N ASP A 303 -5.16 6.94 -24.58
CA ASP A 303 -5.74 6.82 -25.91
C ASP A 303 -6.48 8.12 -26.32
N LEU A 304 -5.80 8.94 -27.10
CA LEU A 304 -6.36 10.17 -27.67
C LEU A 304 -7.37 9.90 -28.79
N ASN A 305 -7.26 8.78 -29.51
CA ASN A 305 -8.20 8.42 -30.58
C ASN A 305 -9.57 8.04 -30.00
N ALA A 306 -9.59 7.23 -28.94
CA ALA A 306 -10.82 6.87 -28.24
C ALA A 306 -11.58 8.12 -27.74
N ARG A 307 -10.88 9.03 -27.05
CA ARG A 307 -11.45 10.31 -26.59
C ARG A 307 -11.95 11.18 -27.75
N THR A 308 -11.20 11.22 -28.85
CA THR A 308 -11.57 12.01 -30.04
C THR A 308 -12.83 11.49 -30.71
N ARG A 309 -13.00 10.16 -30.82
CA ARG A 309 -14.21 9.56 -31.41
C ARG A 309 -15.46 9.96 -30.63
N ILE A 310 -15.42 9.80 -29.31
CA ILE A 310 -16.54 10.18 -28.43
C ILE A 310 -16.79 11.69 -28.51
N ALA A 311 -15.73 12.50 -28.51
CA ALA A 311 -15.87 13.95 -28.67
C ALA A 311 -16.53 14.32 -30.01
N MET A 312 -16.21 13.61 -31.11
CA MET A 312 -16.85 13.79 -32.41
C MET A 312 -18.31 13.38 -32.39
N ASP A 313 -18.66 12.28 -31.72
CA ASP A 313 -20.05 11.83 -31.55
C ASP A 313 -20.90 12.83 -30.74
N ILE A 314 -20.27 13.54 -29.80
CA ILE A 314 -20.88 14.66 -29.05
C ILE A 314 -21.07 15.92 -29.93
N GLY A 315 -20.41 15.99 -31.09
CA GLY A 315 -20.52 17.09 -32.05
C GLY A 315 -19.24 17.91 -32.25
N LEU A 316 -18.08 17.46 -31.75
CA LEU A 316 -16.79 18.11 -32.05
C LEU A 316 -16.40 17.89 -33.51
N VAL A 317 -16.63 18.90 -34.36
CA VAL A 317 -16.29 18.82 -35.78
C VAL A 317 -14.82 19.16 -36.00
N LEU A 318 -13.93 18.18 -36.20
CA LEU A 318 -12.52 18.38 -36.56
C LEU A 318 -12.27 18.33 -38.07
N ARG A 319 -11.20 18.95 -38.57
CA ARG A 319 -10.73 18.80 -39.96
C ARG A 319 -10.33 17.35 -40.19
N LYS A 320 -10.60 16.82 -41.40
CA LYS A 320 -10.27 15.43 -41.77
C LYS A 320 -8.82 15.04 -41.44
N ARG A 321 -7.87 15.92 -41.76
CA ARG A 321 -6.45 15.68 -41.46
C ARG A 321 -6.21 15.52 -39.96
N THR A 322 -6.84 16.34 -39.12
CA THR A 322 -6.64 16.38 -37.66
C THR A 322 -7.22 15.16 -36.98
N ALA A 323 -8.42 14.74 -37.39
CA ALA A 323 -8.99 13.47 -36.96
C ALA A 323 -8.08 12.28 -37.37
N ALA A 324 -7.58 12.27 -38.61
CA ALA A 324 -6.66 11.22 -39.07
C ALA A 324 -5.35 11.20 -38.26
N HIS A 325 -4.80 12.37 -37.92
CA HIS A 325 -3.60 12.46 -37.10
C HIS A 325 -3.83 11.90 -35.69
N LEU A 326 -4.93 12.28 -35.03
CA LEU A 326 -5.29 11.74 -33.72
C LEU A 326 -5.50 10.22 -33.76
N ALA A 327 -6.03 9.69 -34.87
CA ALA A 327 -6.18 8.25 -35.08
C ALA A 327 -4.85 7.50 -35.26
N THR A 328 -3.77 8.17 -35.70
CA THR A 328 -2.44 7.56 -35.85
C THR A 328 -1.63 7.49 -34.56
N LEU A 329 -1.94 8.33 -33.56
CA LEU A 329 -1.17 8.46 -32.31
C LEU A 329 -1.11 7.19 -31.44
N PRO A 330 -2.18 6.38 -31.31
CA PRO A 330 -2.12 5.13 -30.55
C PRO A 330 -1.16 4.12 -31.19
N SER A 331 -1.18 4.01 -32.51
CA SER A 331 -0.33 3.07 -33.27
C SER A 331 1.14 3.48 -33.26
N SER A 332 1.43 4.78 -33.31
CA SER A 332 2.81 5.30 -33.20
C SER A 332 3.34 5.32 -31.76
N ARG A 333 2.50 5.01 -30.76
CA ARG A 333 2.81 5.08 -29.32
C ARG A 333 3.52 6.38 -28.92
N GLU A 334 3.14 7.47 -29.58
CA GLU A 334 3.89 8.74 -29.55
C GLU A 334 4.00 9.30 -28.13
N TYR A 335 2.95 9.19 -27.32
CA TYR A 335 2.94 9.63 -25.93
C TYR A 335 3.96 8.88 -25.05
N LEU A 336 4.08 7.56 -25.25
CA LEU A 336 5.03 6.72 -24.50
C LEU A 336 6.47 6.97 -24.95
N ALA A 337 6.68 7.05 -26.26
CA ALA A 337 8.00 7.29 -26.84
C ALA A 337 8.60 8.62 -26.35
N VAL A 338 7.76 9.65 -26.22
CA VAL A 338 8.17 10.97 -25.73
C VAL A 338 8.40 10.99 -24.21
N SER A 339 7.65 10.21 -23.44
CA SER A 339 7.74 10.20 -21.98
C SER A 339 8.96 9.42 -21.45
N TYR A 340 9.36 8.35 -22.16
CA TYR A 340 10.46 7.47 -21.72
C TYR A 340 11.72 7.60 -22.56
N GLY A 341 11.71 8.44 -23.61
CA GLY A 341 12.88 8.66 -24.47
C GLY A 341 13.32 7.41 -25.23
N SER A 342 12.38 6.62 -25.78
CA SER A 342 12.70 5.37 -26.48
C SER A 342 13.36 5.61 -27.85
N GLU A 343 14.20 4.66 -28.27
CA GLU A 343 15.08 4.68 -29.46
C GLU A 343 14.38 4.88 -30.83
N THR A 344 13.04 4.83 -30.90
CA THR A 344 12.27 4.93 -32.14
C THR A 344 11.69 6.33 -32.37
N THR A 345 12.53 7.36 -32.41
CA THR A 345 12.11 8.73 -32.80
C THR A 345 11.64 8.81 -34.26
N ALA A 346 11.97 7.81 -35.08
CA ALA A 346 11.61 7.70 -36.50
C ALA A 346 10.09 7.61 -36.76
N THR A 347 9.29 7.18 -35.78
CA THR A 347 7.83 7.04 -35.92
C THR A 347 7.06 8.26 -35.38
N LEU A 348 7.76 9.27 -34.85
CA LEU A 348 7.13 10.48 -34.33
C LEU A 348 6.59 11.34 -35.48
N SER A 349 5.35 11.82 -35.34
CA SER A 349 4.80 12.79 -36.28
C SER A 349 5.62 14.08 -36.32
N GLN A 350 5.48 14.91 -37.36
CA GLN A 350 6.17 16.21 -37.37
C GLN A 350 5.68 17.12 -36.23
N ILE A 351 6.56 17.83 -35.54
CA ILE A 351 6.17 18.69 -34.39
C ILE A 351 5.12 19.74 -34.78
N ASN A 352 5.25 20.31 -35.98
CA ASN A 352 4.28 21.26 -36.54
C ASN A 352 2.88 20.63 -36.70
N ARG A 353 2.81 19.31 -36.95
CA ARG A 353 1.55 18.57 -37.04
C ARG A 353 0.86 18.47 -35.68
N VAL A 354 1.63 18.21 -34.61
CA VAL A 354 1.13 18.15 -33.24
C VAL A 354 0.64 19.52 -32.78
N MET A 355 1.42 20.57 -33.00
CA MET A 355 1.03 21.95 -32.65
C MET A 355 -0.23 22.39 -33.39
N ALA A 356 -0.31 22.13 -34.71
CA ALA A 356 -1.52 22.45 -35.47
C ALA A 356 -2.77 21.67 -34.98
N THR A 357 -2.57 20.44 -34.49
CA THR A 357 -3.64 19.63 -33.88
C THR A 357 -4.10 20.24 -32.56
N LEU A 358 -3.14 20.64 -31.71
CA LEU A 358 -3.42 21.33 -30.45
C LEU A 358 -4.19 22.64 -30.66
N ASP A 359 -3.77 23.46 -31.62
CA ASP A 359 -4.45 24.72 -31.92
C ASP A 359 -5.90 24.51 -32.35
N GLU A 360 -6.12 23.54 -33.24
CA GLU A 360 -7.47 23.22 -33.71
C GLU A 360 -8.37 22.67 -32.60
N VAL A 361 -7.89 21.66 -31.85
CA VAL A 361 -8.64 21.04 -30.75
C VAL A 361 -8.97 22.08 -29.69
N SER A 362 -7.98 22.85 -29.25
CA SER A 362 -8.16 23.87 -28.20
C SER A 362 -9.16 24.95 -28.62
N LEU A 363 -9.12 25.41 -29.88
CA LEU A 363 -10.05 26.41 -30.40
C LEU A 363 -11.49 25.87 -30.45
N LYS A 364 -11.66 24.67 -30.99
CA LYS A 364 -12.99 24.08 -31.23
C LYS A 364 -13.66 23.63 -29.95
N VAL A 365 -12.92 23.01 -29.03
CA VAL A 365 -13.43 22.64 -27.70
C VAL A 365 -13.89 23.89 -26.94
N ARG A 366 -13.06 24.95 -26.87
CA ARG A 366 -13.45 26.19 -26.18
C ARG A 366 -14.63 26.90 -26.84
N ARG A 367 -14.78 26.80 -28.17
CA ARG A 367 -15.95 27.35 -28.87
C ARG A 367 -17.21 26.56 -28.51
N MET A 368 -17.13 25.23 -28.53
CA MET A 368 -18.26 24.36 -28.22
C MET A 368 -18.73 24.53 -26.77
N LEU A 369 -17.80 24.56 -25.82
CA LEU A 369 -18.12 24.75 -24.40
C LEU A 369 -18.70 26.14 -24.10
N ARG A 370 -18.25 27.20 -24.80
CA ARG A 370 -18.87 28.53 -24.71
C ARG A 370 -20.28 28.57 -25.33
N GLY A 371 -20.49 27.82 -26.42
CA GLY A 371 -21.82 27.69 -27.04
C GLY A 371 -22.83 26.97 -26.14
N SER A 372 -22.41 25.87 -25.51
CA SER A 372 -23.26 25.05 -24.62
C SER A 372 -23.69 25.78 -23.34
N THR A 373 -22.87 26.71 -22.82
CA THR A 373 -23.26 27.55 -21.68
C THR A 373 -24.34 28.58 -22.05
N VAL A 374 -24.31 29.13 -23.27
CA VAL A 374 -25.28 30.12 -23.74
C VAL A 374 -26.64 29.48 -24.03
N THR A 375 -26.67 28.27 -24.59
CA THR A 375 -27.92 27.51 -24.81
C THR A 375 -28.54 27.02 -23.52
N LYS A 376 -27.75 26.58 -22.52
CA LYS A 376 -28.28 26.21 -21.19
C LYS A 376 -28.91 27.39 -20.45
N HIS A 377 -28.31 28.60 -20.52
CA HIS A 377 -28.91 29.80 -19.92
C HIS A 377 -30.19 30.27 -20.63
N ARG A 378 -30.25 30.20 -21.96
CA ARG A 378 -31.49 30.51 -22.70
C ARG A 378 -32.63 29.53 -22.41
N ALA A 379 -32.33 28.23 -22.31
CA ALA A 379 -33.32 27.20 -21.98
C ALA A 379 -33.84 27.30 -20.53
N ALA A 380 -33.01 27.75 -19.59
CA ALA A 380 -33.43 28.03 -18.21
C ALA A 380 -34.37 29.25 -18.15
N ASN A 381 -34.04 30.34 -18.86
CA ASN A 381 -34.88 31.55 -18.88
C ASN A 381 -36.21 31.33 -19.62
N ALA A 382 -36.26 30.48 -20.64
CA ALA A 382 -37.49 30.12 -21.36
C ALA A 382 -38.43 29.18 -20.59
N ARG A 383 -37.99 28.58 -19.47
CA ARG A 383 -38.83 27.78 -18.57
C ARG A 383 -39.36 28.57 -17.36
N THR A 384 -39.01 29.85 -17.27
CA THR A 384 -39.39 30.75 -16.17
C THR A 384 -40.34 31.87 -16.64
N LEU A 385 -40.83 31.76 -17.87
CA LEU A 385 -41.95 32.50 -18.45
C LEU A 385 -43.00 31.48 -18.87
#